data_AF-A0A7Z9ZND4-F1
#
_entry.id   AF-A0A7Z9ZND4-F1
#
_cell.length_a   1.000
_cell.length_b   1.000
_cell.length_c   1.000
_cell.angle_alpha   90.00
_cell.angle_beta   90.00
_cell.angle_gamma   90.00
#
_symmetry.space_group_name_H-M   'P 1'
#
loop_
_entity.id
_entity.type
_entity.pdbx_description
1 polymer ?
#
loop_
_entity_poly.entity_id
_entity_poly.type
_entity_poly.pdbx_seq_one_letter_code
_entity_poly.pdbx_strand_id
1 'polypeptide(L)'
;DDSFLIAERHAAADSRIKLIRHEKNMGLGGARNTAIRVAKAEYIASVDSDDFILPEMMNTLWNATDNGHFDVVCCGFNRVDKEGNIISYETYSADTIINENNSINIFSALYRGVYPFLTAVFN
;
A
#
# COMPACT_ATOMS: atom_id res chain seq x y z
N ASP A 1 -6.21 8.76 21.37
CA ASP A 1 -7.20 7.70 21.06
C ASP A 1 -6.58 6.36 21.49
N ASP A 2 -7.28 5.25 21.25
CA ASP A 2 -6.85 3.91 21.66
C ASP A 2 -6.21 3.10 20.51
N SER A 3 -5.90 3.76 19.39
CA SER A 3 -5.37 3.14 18.16
C SER A 3 -4.13 2.28 18.43
N PHE A 4 -3.23 2.75 19.31
CA PHE A 4 -2.05 1.98 19.70
C PHE A 4 -2.39 0.67 20.42
N LEU A 5 -3.35 0.70 21.35
CA LEU A 5 -3.74 -0.48 22.13
C LEU A 5 -4.38 -1.55 21.26
N ILE A 6 -5.16 -1.12 20.25
CA ILE A 6 -5.75 -2.04 19.26
C ILE A 6 -4.63 -2.70 18.44
N ALA A 7 -3.70 -1.90 17.90
CA ALA A 7 -2.58 -2.42 17.11
C ALA A 7 -1.68 -3.37 17.93
N GLU A 8 -1.46 -3.07 19.21
CA GLU A 8 -0.68 -3.93 20.13
C GLU A 8 -1.33 -5.29 20.34
N ARG A 9 -2.66 -5.35 20.49
CA ARG A 9 -3.39 -6.63 20.59
C ARG A 9 -3.25 -7.49 19.33
N HIS A 10 -3.36 -6.88 18.15
CA HIS A 10 -3.16 -7.60 16.90
C HIS A 10 -1.72 -8.10 16.73
N ALA A 11 -0.74 -7.26 17.08
CA ALA A 11 0.68 -7.66 17.05
C ALA A 11 1.01 -8.78 18.03
N ALA A 12 0.37 -8.81 19.20
CA ALA A 12 0.53 -9.90 20.16
C ALA A 12 -0.10 -11.22 19.69
N ALA A 13 -1.14 -11.16 18.85
CA ALA A 13 -1.87 -12.33 18.37
C ALA A 13 -1.32 -12.92 17.06
N ASP A 14 -0.58 -12.14 16.25
CA ASP A 14 -0.06 -12.57 14.96
C ASP A 14 1.41 -12.20 14.81
N SER A 15 2.29 -13.22 14.75
CA SER A 15 3.73 -13.04 14.65
C SER A 15 4.21 -12.40 13.36
N ARG A 16 3.35 -12.29 12.34
CA ARG A 16 3.66 -11.57 11.09
C ARG A 16 3.60 -10.06 11.27
N ILE A 17 2.90 -9.58 12.31
CA ILE A 17 2.72 -8.16 12.58
C ILE A 17 3.84 -7.65 13.48
N LYS A 18 4.58 -6.65 12.99
CA LYS A 18 5.59 -5.94 13.78
C LYS A 18 5.11 -4.52 14.08
N LEU A 19 4.75 -4.26 15.33
CA LEU A 19 4.36 -2.92 15.78
C LEU A 19 5.59 -2.05 16.07
N ILE A 20 5.60 -0.83 15.54
CA ILE A 20 6.64 0.16 15.78
C ILE A 20 5.99 1.42 16.33
N ARG A 21 6.48 1.90 17.47
CA ARG A 21 6.02 3.13 18.10
C ARG A 21 7.12 4.18 18.03
N HIS A 22 6.79 5.37 17.57
CA HIS A 22 7.66 6.53 17.70
C HIS A 22 7.43 7.22 19.05
N GLU A 23 8.50 7.75 19.64
CA GLU A 23 8.42 8.56 20.88
C GLU A 23 7.63 9.85 20.67
N LYS A 24 7.65 10.39 19.45
CA LYS A 24 6.90 11.58 19.03
C LYS A 24 6.20 11.34 17.70
N ASN A 25 5.13 12.08 17.43
CA ASN A 25 4.43 12.03 16.15
C ASN A 25 5.37 12.51 15.02
N MET A 26 5.61 11.65 14.03
CA MET A 26 6.47 11.92 12.86
C MET A 26 5.66 12.20 11.58
N GLY A 27 4.33 12.28 11.69
CA GLY A 27 3.42 12.32 10.55
C GLY A 27 3.43 11.02 9.74
N LEU A 28 2.57 10.97 8.72
CA LEU A 28 2.38 9.81 7.85
C LEU A 28 3.67 9.44 7.09
N GLY A 29 4.35 10.43 6.51
CA GLY A 29 5.61 10.21 5.78
C GLY A 29 6.72 9.65 6.67
N GLY A 30 6.84 10.14 7.91
CA GLY A 30 7.79 9.62 8.88
C GLY A 30 7.48 8.18 9.32
N ALA A 31 6.20 7.85 9.52
CA ALA A 31 5.76 6.49 9.81
C ALA A 31 6.12 5.51 8.66
N ARG A 32 5.79 5.88 7.42
CA ARG A 32 6.11 5.08 6.23
C ARG A 32 7.61 4.88 6.05
N ASN A 33 8.42 5.93 6.19
CA ASN A 33 9.88 5.83 6.09
C ASN A 33 10.49 4.92 7.16
N THR A 34 9.91 4.88 8.36
CA THR A 34 10.33 3.92 9.38
C THR A 34 9.94 2.50 9.01
N ALA A 35 8.71 2.28 8.53
CA ALA A 35 8.25 0.96 8.08
C ALA A 35 9.13 0.40 6.94
N ILE A 36 9.42 1.21 5.92
CA ILE A 36 10.27 0.84 4.78
C ILE A 36 11.66 0.40 5.25
N ARG A 37 12.31 1.17 6.14
CA ARG A 37 13.66 0.87 6.62
C ARG A 37 13.76 -0.44 7.41
N VAL A 38 12.67 -0.91 8.01
CA VAL A 38 12.68 -2.17 8.78
C VAL A 38 12.08 -3.35 8.02
N ALA A 39 11.46 -3.10 6.86
CA ALA A 39 10.90 -4.13 6.01
C ALA A 39 12.02 -5.06 5.51
N LYS A 40 11.69 -6.34 5.35
CA LYS A 40 12.63 -7.38 4.92
C LYS A 40 12.17 -8.13 3.67
N ALA A 41 10.96 -7.86 3.20
CA ALA A 41 10.41 -8.46 2.00
C ALA A 41 11.03 -7.80 0.77
N GLU A 42 11.03 -8.53 -0.36
CA GLU A 42 11.46 -8.01 -1.66
C GLU A 42 10.54 -6.91 -2.19
N TYR A 43 9.25 -6.96 -1.80
CA TYR A 43 8.23 -6.01 -2.21
C TYR A 43 7.57 -5.34 -1.01
N ILE A 44 7.21 -4.06 -1.16
CA ILE A 44 6.52 -3.28 -0.12
C ILE A 44 5.17 -2.81 -0.64
N ALA A 45 4.10 -3.19 0.05
CA ALA A 45 2.75 -2.66 -0.13
C ALA A 45 2.40 -1.73 1.03
N SER A 46 1.76 -0.60 0.73
CA SER A 46 1.20 0.30 1.75
C SER A 46 -0.32 0.18 1.78
N VAL A 47 -0.89 0.17 2.98
CA VAL A 47 -2.34 0.24 3.22
C VAL A 47 -2.56 1.29 4.30
N ASP A 48 -3.46 2.23 4.06
CA ASP A 48 -3.79 3.27 5.03
C ASP A 48 -4.73 2.71 6.11
N SER A 49 -4.67 3.29 7.32
CA SER A 49 -5.34 2.72 8.49
C SER A 49 -6.87 2.84 8.47
N ASP A 50 -7.40 3.66 7.57
CA ASP A 50 -8.82 3.85 7.29
C ASP A 50 -9.30 3.09 6.03
N ASP A 51 -8.40 2.38 5.36
CA ASP A 51 -8.70 1.53 4.21
C ASP A 51 -8.65 0.03 4.56
N PHE A 52 -9.20 -0.79 3.68
CA PHE A 52 -9.06 -2.25 3.73
C PHE A 52 -8.80 -2.82 2.33
N ILE A 53 -8.22 -4.02 2.30
CA ILE A 53 -7.87 -4.72 1.06
C ILE A 53 -8.71 -6.00 0.93
N LEU A 54 -9.01 -6.38 -0.31
CA LEU A 54 -9.64 -7.67 -0.57
C LEU A 54 -8.62 -8.81 -0.34
N PRO A 55 -9.05 -9.97 0.19
CA PRO A 55 -8.15 -11.10 0.47
C PRO A 55 -7.29 -11.54 -0.73
N GLU A 56 -7.83 -11.40 -1.93
CA GLU A 56 -7.21 -11.77 -3.20
C GLU A 56 -6.28 -10.70 -3.77
N MET A 57 -6.27 -9.47 -3.24
CA MET A 57 -5.58 -8.33 -3.85
C MET A 57 -4.10 -8.62 -4.14
N MET A 58 -3.37 -9.14 -3.15
CA MET A 58 -1.95 -9.46 -3.30
C MET A 58 -1.70 -10.56 -4.34
N ASN A 59 -2.51 -11.60 -4.36
CA ASN A 59 -2.38 -12.70 -5.32
C ASN A 59 -2.75 -12.24 -6.74
N THR A 60 -3.77 -11.40 -6.88
CA THR A 60 -4.15 -10.81 -8.18
C THR A 60 -3.05 -9.92 -8.74
N LEU A 61 -2.48 -9.04 -7.91
CA LEU A 61 -1.35 -8.19 -8.30
C LEU A 61 -0.13 -9.03 -8.69
N TRP A 62 0.18 -10.06 -7.90
CA TRP A 62 1.29 -10.98 -8.19
C TRP A 62 1.09 -11.72 -9.51
N ASN A 63 -0.09 -12.31 -9.75
CA ASN A 63 -0.34 -13.06 -10.98
C ASN A 63 -0.42 -12.15 -12.22
N ALA A 64 -0.81 -10.89 -12.06
CA ALA A 64 -0.84 -9.92 -13.15
C ALA A 64 0.56 -9.59 -13.71
N THR A 65 1.64 -9.88 -12.97
CA THR A 65 3.00 -9.72 -13.49
C THR A 65 3.42 -10.83 -14.44
N ASP A 66 2.68 -11.95 -14.52
CA ASP A 66 3.06 -13.15 -15.27
C ASP A 66 4.49 -13.64 -14.94
N ASN A 67 4.90 -13.52 -13.67
CA ASN A 67 6.26 -13.77 -13.18
C ASN A 67 7.36 -12.89 -13.82
N GLY A 68 6.97 -11.80 -14.49
CA GLY A 68 7.89 -10.78 -14.96
C GLY A 68 8.43 -9.92 -13.80
N HIS A 69 9.52 -9.21 -14.08
CA HIS A 69 10.09 -8.23 -13.16
C HIS A 69 9.51 -6.85 -13.43
N PHE A 70 8.92 -6.24 -12.40
CA PHE A 70 8.36 -4.89 -12.45
C PHE A 70 8.83 -4.11 -11.22
N ASP A 71 9.18 -2.84 -11.43
CA ASP A 71 9.52 -1.93 -10.33
C ASP A 71 8.27 -1.52 -9.52
N VAL A 72 7.12 -1.44 -10.18
CA VAL A 72 5.86 -1.02 -9.57
C VAL A 72 4.69 -1.75 -10.21
N VAL A 73 3.75 -2.21 -9.39
CA VAL A 73 2.46 -2.78 -9.82
C VAL A 73 1.35 -2.08 -9.06
N CYS A 74 0.33 -1.62 -9.76
CA CYS A 74 -0.81 -0.90 -9.18
C CYS A 74 -2.12 -1.56 -9.60
N CYS A 75 -3.15 -1.46 -8.76
CA CYS A 75 -4.53 -1.79 -9.08
C CYS A 75 -5.43 -0.60 -8.78
N GLY A 76 -6.63 -0.60 -9.37
CA GLY A 76 -7.72 0.31 -9.00
C GLY A 76 -8.15 0.19 -7.54
N PHE A 77 -9.03 1.08 -7.11
CA PHE A 77 -9.66 1.02 -5.79
C PHE A 77 -11.14 1.39 -5.88
N ASN A 78 -11.92 0.94 -4.90
CA ASN A 78 -13.32 1.32 -4.78
C ASN A 78 -13.44 2.34 -3.65
N ARG A 79 -14.24 3.38 -3.86
CA ARG A 79 -14.65 4.24 -2.74
C ARG A 79 -15.83 3.59 -2.04
N VAL A 80 -15.79 3.54 -0.73
CA VAL A 80 -16.85 2.98 0.10
C VAL A 80 -17.33 3.98 1.14
N ASP A 81 -18.58 3.84 1.59
CA ASP A 81 -19.06 4.53 2.79
C ASP A 81 -18.57 3.84 4.07
N LYS A 82 -19.00 4.32 5.24
CA LYS A 82 -18.57 3.78 6.54
C LYS A 82 -19.12 2.39 6.81
N GLU A 83 -20.18 2.02 6.12
CA GLU A 83 -20.86 0.73 6.17
C GLU A 83 -20.24 -0.27 5.17
N GLY A 84 -19.30 0.18 4.33
CA GLY A 84 -18.62 -0.63 3.32
C GLY A 84 -19.36 -0.72 1.98
N ASN A 85 -20.44 0.05 1.79
CA ASN A 85 -21.15 0.08 0.51
C ASN A 85 -20.33 0.85 -0.53
N ILE A 86 -20.23 0.30 -1.73
CA ILE A 86 -19.47 0.93 -2.82
C ILE A 86 -20.21 2.19 -3.30
N ILE A 87 -19.49 3.31 -3.27
CA ILE A 87 -19.91 4.60 -3.80
C ILE A 87 -19.45 4.77 -5.25
N SER A 88 -18.20 4.39 -5.55
CA SER A 88 -17.63 4.47 -6.91
C SER A 88 -16.51 3.46 -7.14
N TYR A 89 -16.25 3.18 -8.41
CA TYR A 89 -15.13 2.36 -8.88
C TYR A 89 -14.09 3.26 -9.54
N GLU A 90 -12.84 3.16 -9.12
CA GLU A 90 -11.70 3.88 -9.70
C GLU A 90 -10.75 2.86 -10.34
N THR A 91 -10.76 2.78 -11.67
CA THR A 91 -9.91 1.85 -12.42
C THR A 91 -8.82 2.61 -13.18
N TYR A 92 -7.61 2.06 -13.22
CA TYR A 92 -6.57 2.52 -14.13
C TYR A 92 -6.67 1.77 -15.45
N SER A 93 -6.44 2.46 -16.57
CA SER A 93 -6.23 1.77 -17.85
C SER A 93 -4.94 0.94 -17.76
N ALA A 94 -5.00 -0.31 -18.23
CA ALA A 94 -3.92 -1.29 -18.18
C ALA A 94 -2.58 -0.80 -18.79
N ASP A 95 -2.62 0.22 -19.64
CA ASP A 95 -1.45 0.79 -20.33
C ASP A 95 -0.50 1.59 -19.43
N THR A 96 -0.77 1.70 -18.11
CA THR A 96 0.19 2.30 -17.16
C THR A 96 1.14 1.23 -16.62
N ILE A 97 1.88 0.57 -17.52
CA ILE A 97 3.09 -0.15 -17.13
C ILE A 97 4.17 0.93 -16.98
N ILE A 98 4.53 1.24 -15.74
CA ILE A 98 5.70 2.08 -15.44
C ILE A 98 6.92 1.24 -15.80
N ASN A 99 7.41 1.39 -17.02
CA ASN A 99 8.75 0.97 -17.39
C ASN A 99 9.59 2.23 -17.65
N GLU A 100 10.91 2.06 -17.69
CA GLU A 100 11.90 3.11 -17.99
C GLU A 100 11.55 4.02 -19.19
N ASN A 101 10.65 3.59 -20.07
CA ASN A 101 10.27 4.28 -21.30
C ASN A 101 8.88 4.94 -21.28
N ASN A 102 8.05 4.78 -20.23
CA ASN A 102 6.70 5.37 -20.16
C ASN A 102 6.47 6.08 -18.81
N SER A 103 6.59 7.40 -18.83
CA SER A 103 6.59 8.24 -17.63
C SER A 103 5.19 8.73 -17.26
N ILE A 104 4.41 7.91 -16.54
CA ILE A 104 3.52 8.51 -15.54
C ILE A 104 4.41 8.85 -14.36
N ASN A 105 4.64 10.14 -14.16
CA ASN A 105 5.34 10.65 -13.00
C ASN A 105 4.64 10.09 -11.75
N ILE A 106 5.29 9.18 -11.03
CA ILE A 106 4.77 8.56 -9.81
C ILE A 106 4.31 9.62 -8.80
N PHE A 107 4.98 10.78 -8.78
CA PHE A 107 4.58 11.93 -7.99
C PHE A 107 3.27 12.55 -8.47
N SER A 108 2.96 12.57 -9.78
CA SER A 108 1.67 13.06 -10.28
C SER A 108 0.49 12.17 -9.87
N ALA A 109 0.70 10.86 -9.76
CA ALA A 109 -0.30 9.93 -9.22
C ALA A 109 -0.48 10.13 -7.70
N LEU A 110 0.62 10.22 -6.96
CA LEU A 110 0.64 10.57 -5.53
C LEU A 110 -0.07 11.91 -5.22
N TYR A 111 0.15 12.94 -6.05
CA TYR A 111 -0.42 14.28 -5.85
C TYR A 111 -1.91 14.40 -6.22
N ARG A 112 -2.44 13.49 -7.05
CA ARG A 112 -3.86 13.49 -7.45
C ARG A 112 -4.79 12.83 -6.44
N GLY A 113 -4.28 12.41 -5.27
CA GLY A 113 -5.08 11.71 -4.25
C GLY A 113 -5.48 10.30 -4.68
N VAL A 114 -4.69 9.74 -5.59
CA VAL A 114 -4.91 8.46 -6.25
C VAL A 114 -3.88 7.50 -5.64
N TYR A 115 -4.28 6.79 -4.58
CA TYR A 115 -3.37 5.97 -3.77
C TYR A 115 -3.57 4.46 -4.03
N PRO A 116 -2.76 3.88 -4.91
CA PRO A 116 -2.38 2.48 -4.76
C PRO A 116 -0.87 2.35 -4.93
N PHE A 117 -0.14 1.98 -3.87
CA PHE A 117 1.30 1.77 -3.98
C PHE A 117 1.70 0.39 -3.46
N LEU A 118 2.10 -0.47 -4.40
CA LEU A 118 3.24 -1.37 -4.23
C LEU A 118 4.47 -0.61 -4.75
N THR A 119 5.40 -0.22 -3.89
CA THR A 119 6.69 0.37 -4.33
C THR A 119 7.76 -0.69 -4.16
N ALA A 120 8.35 -1.20 -5.23
CA ALA A 120 9.63 -1.89 -5.13
C ALA A 120 10.74 -0.81 -5.11
N VAL A 121 11.60 -0.87 -4.11
CA VAL A 121 12.86 -0.13 -4.10
C VAL A 121 13.95 -1.18 -4.15
N PHE A 122 14.55 -1.36 -5.33
CA PHE A 122 15.72 -2.21 -5.46
C PHE A 122 16.95 -1.50 -4.88
N ASN A 123 17.82 -2.27 -4.22
CA ASN A 123 19.21 -1.88 -3.95
C ASN A 123 20.09 -2.31 -5.12
#